data_AF-F2IIC7-F1
#
_entry.id   AF-F2IIC7-F1
#
_cell.length_a   1.000
_cell.length_b   1.000
_cell.length_c   1.000
_cell.angle_alpha   90.00
_cell.angle_beta   90.00
_cell.angle_gamma   90.00
#
_symmetry.space_group_name_H-M   'P 1'
#
loop_
_entity.id
_entity.type
_entity.pdbx_description
1 polymer ?
#
loop_
_entity_poly.entity_id
_entity_poly.type
_entity_poly.pdbx_seq_one_letter_code
_entity_poly.pdbx_strand_id
1 'polypeptide(L)'
;MKQHVLNWLSFSFILLILFSCKKSENFIGLKTGKYQVEYTVRHPNGNVDYKEYTAFGPRMLVGKYAFDIKATDSTDFCFAQISYNQNKLSYLYLIGCSSTNLDLKITDYDYINDDLTIHYKANPYSDSTSGTVIFNLLEE
;
A
#
# COMPACT_ATOMS: atom_id res chain seq x y z
N MET A 1 38.73 -12.41 -39.84
CA MET A 1 37.41 -12.98 -39.46
C MET A 1 37.11 -12.97 -37.94
N LYS A 2 37.75 -12.15 -37.08
CA LYS A 2 37.50 -12.19 -35.62
C LYS A 2 36.81 -10.96 -35.02
N GLN A 3 36.72 -9.85 -35.76
CA GLN A 3 36.30 -8.55 -35.22
C GLN A 3 34.79 -8.30 -35.30
N HIS A 4 34.10 -8.89 -36.28
CA HIS A 4 32.65 -8.72 -36.46
C HIS A 4 31.80 -9.49 -35.43
N VAL A 5 32.30 -10.61 -34.89
CA VAL A 5 31.58 -11.42 -33.91
C VAL A 5 31.54 -10.74 -32.53
N LEU A 6 32.61 -10.00 -32.16
CA LEU A 6 32.68 -9.28 -30.88
C LEU A 6 31.71 -8.09 -30.83
N ASN A 7 31.51 -7.40 -31.96
CA ASN A 7 30.53 -6.31 -32.07
C ASN A 7 29.09 -6.79 -31.97
N TRP A 8 28.79 -8.00 -32.44
CA TRP A 8 27.47 -8.59 -32.34
C TRP A 8 27.07 -8.95 -30.90
N LEU A 9 27.98 -9.55 -30.14
CA LEU A 9 27.77 -9.85 -28.72
C LEU A 9 27.55 -8.59 -27.88
N SER A 10 28.25 -7.50 -28.21
CA SER A 10 28.11 -6.22 -27.51
C SER A 10 26.76 -5.56 -27.74
N PHE A 11 26.21 -5.66 -28.96
CA PHE A 11 24.87 -5.16 -29.27
C PHE A 11 23.75 -5.99 -28.62
N SER A 12 23.92 -7.31 -28.53
CA SER A 12 22.96 -8.20 -27.85
C SER A 12 22.89 -7.95 -26.33
N PHE A 13 24.00 -7.59 -25.70
CA PHE A 13 24.04 -7.28 -24.26
C PHE A 13 23.26 -6.01 -23.91
N ILE A 14 23.31 -4.99 -24.77
CA ILE A 14 22.56 -3.74 -24.60
C ILE A 14 21.05 -4.00 -24.74
N LEU A 15 20.64 -4.89 -25.66
CA LEU A 15 19.24 -5.30 -25.81
C LEU A 15 18.72 -6.07 -24.57
N LEU A 16 19.52 -6.96 -23.96
CA LEU A 16 19.12 -7.70 -22.77
C LEU A 16 18.91 -6.80 -21.53
N ILE A 17 19.68 -5.71 -21.41
CA ILE A 17 19.54 -4.75 -20.30
C ILE A 17 18.24 -3.94 -20.42
N LEU A 18 17.84 -3.58 -21.65
CA LEU A 18 16.59 -2.83 -21.88
C LEU A 18 15.33 -3.69 -21.69
N PHE A 19 15.40 -5.00 -21.91
CA PHE A 19 14.31 -5.94 -21.62
C PHE A 19 14.24 -6.38 -20.15
N SER A 20 15.21 -5.99 -19.31
CA SER A 20 15.17 -6.27 -17.86
C SER A 20 14.30 -5.27 -17.08
N CYS A 21 13.48 -4.47 -17.77
CA CYS A 21 12.39 -3.73 -17.16
C CYS A 21 11.34 -4.73 -16.66
N LYS A 22 11.67 -5.42 -15.56
CA LYS A 22 10.82 -6.36 -14.86
C LYS A 22 9.60 -5.56 -14.40
N LYS A 23 8.47 -5.78 -15.09
CA LYS A 23 7.17 -5.26 -14.68
C LYS A 23 7.04 -5.55 -13.18
N SER A 24 6.87 -4.52 -12.36
CA SER A 24 6.66 -4.75 -10.93
C SER A 24 5.32 -5.47 -10.80
N GLU A 25 5.37 -6.77 -10.63
CA GLU A 25 4.18 -7.56 -10.35
C GLU A 25 3.59 -7.06 -9.03
N ASN A 26 2.27 -6.96 -8.97
CA ASN A 26 1.55 -6.65 -7.74
C ASN A 26 1.92 -7.72 -6.72
N PHE A 27 2.61 -7.34 -5.64
CA PHE A 27 3.05 -8.28 -4.62
C PHE A 27 1.85 -8.99 -3.97
N ILE A 28 0.91 -8.19 -3.47
CA ILE A 28 -0.45 -8.60 -3.14
C ILE A 28 -1.28 -8.15 -4.33
N GLY A 29 -1.97 -9.08 -4.98
CA GLY A 29 -2.74 -8.84 -6.21
C GLY A 29 -3.97 -7.96 -6.04
N LEU A 30 -3.87 -6.87 -5.26
CA LEU A 30 -4.94 -5.91 -5.04
C LEU A 30 -5.48 -5.40 -6.37
N LYS A 31 -6.79 -5.53 -6.53
CA LYS A 31 -7.50 -5.10 -7.74
C LYS A 31 -7.78 -3.61 -7.65
N THR A 32 -7.69 -2.91 -8.78
CA THR A 32 -8.12 -1.52 -8.82
C THR A 32 -9.64 -1.49 -8.79
N GLY A 33 -10.22 -0.60 -7.99
CA GLY A 33 -11.66 -0.51 -7.81
C GLY A 33 -12.07 0.44 -6.68
N LYS A 34 -13.29 0.25 -6.20
CA LYS A 34 -13.88 0.93 -5.05
C LYS A 34 -13.85 0.01 -3.84
N TYR A 35 -13.33 0.52 -2.74
CA TYR A 35 -13.18 -0.19 -1.48
C TYR A 35 -14.03 0.46 -0.38
N GLN A 36 -14.65 -0.37 0.46
CA GLN A 36 -15.09 0.03 1.79
C GLN A 36 -13.92 -0.15 2.73
N VAL A 37 -13.55 0.90 3.46
CA VAL A 37 -12.44 0.84 4.42
C VAL A 37 -12.97 0.99 5.83
N GLU A 38 -12.63 0.01 6.67
CA GLU A 38 -12.94 0.00 8.10
C GLU A 38 -11.66 0.26 8.88
N TYR A 39 -11.65 1.33 9.68
CA TYR A 39 -10.50 1.77 10.46
C TYR A 39 -10.83 1.71 11.94
N THR A 40 -10.18 0.79 12.65
CA THR A 40 -10.30 0.65 14.11
C THR A 40 -9.00 1.05 14.79
N VAL A 41 -9.10 1.83 15.85
CA VAL A 41 -7.98 2.26 16.70
C VAL A 41 -8.27 1.86 18.13
N ARG A 42 -7.30 1.25 18.81
CA ARG A 42 -7.31 0.98 20.24
C ARG A 42 -6.24 1.81 20.92
N HIS A 43 -6.67 2.70 21.80
CA HIS A 43 -5.82 3.61 22.55
C HIS A 43 -5.27 2.96 23.83
N PRO A 44 -4.17 3.47 24.41
CA PRO A 44 -3.60 2.98 25.67
C PRO A 44 -4.56 3.01 26.86
N ASN A 45 -5.49 3.97 26.85
CA ASN A 45 -6.50 4.14 27.90
C ASN A 45 -7.67 3.14 27.77
N GLY A 46 -7.64 2.24 26.79
CA GLY A 46 -8.69 1.25 26.53
C GLY A 46 -9.81 1.74 25.61
N ASN A 47 -9.82 3.01 25.21
CA ASN A 47 -10.80 3.52 24.26
C ASN A 47 -10.60 2.89 22.88
N VAL A 48 -11.71 2.68 22.18
CA VAL A 48 -11.71 2.18 20.80
C VAL A 48 -12.44 3.17 19.93
N ASP A 49 -11.76 3.65 18.91
CA ASP A 49 -12.36 4.48 17.87
C ASP A 49 -12.61 3.63 16.63
N TYR A 50 -13.73 3.88 15.97
CA TYR A 50 -14.10 3.26 14.71
C TYR A 50 -14.44 4.34 13.69
N LYS A 51 -13.92 4.18 12.47
CA LYS A 51 -14.24 5.04 11.32
C LYS A 51 -14.42 4.17 10.09
N GLU A 52 -15.28 4.64 9.21
CA GLU A 52 -15.57 3.99 7.96
C GLU A 52 -15.51 5.00 6.82
N TYR A 53 -14.85 4.65 5.73
CA TYR A 53 -14.73 5.53 4.57
C TYR A 53 -14.63 4.75 3.26
N THR A 54 -15.03 5.38 2.16
CA THR A 54 -14.85 4.83 0.82
C THR A 54 -13.48 5.22 0.28
N ALA A 55 -12.72 4.25 -0.24
CA ALA A 55 -11.47 4.49 -0.94
C ALA A 55 -11.53 4.01 -2.39
N PHE A 56 -10.75 4.64 -3.26
CA PHE A 56 -10.61 4.28 -4.67
C PHE A 56 -9.15 3.99 -4.98
N GLY A 57 -8.89 2.92 -5.74
CA GLY A 57 -7.54 2.47 -6.05
C GLY A 57 -7.42 0.95 -5.89
N PRO A 58 -6.23 0.41 -5.61
CA PRO A 58 -4.98 1.13 -5.55
C PRO A 58 -4.48 1.51 -6.94
N ARG A 59 -3.89 2.71 -7.04
CA ARG A 59 -2.91 3.01 -8.08
C ARG A 59 -1.58 2.40 -7.66
N MET A 60 -1.00 1.60 -8.55
CA MET A 60 0.29 0.96 -8.33
C MET A 60 1.41 1.96 -8.56
N LEU A 61 2.15 2.28 -7.51
CA LEU A 61 3.37 3.08 -7.58
C LEU A 61 4.55 2.23 -7.12
N VAL A 62 5.77 2.63 -7.51
CA VAL A 62 6.98 1.91 -7.12
C VAL A 62 7.07 1.82 -5.59
N GLY A 63 6.97 0.59 -5.06
CA GLY A 63 7.06 0.30 -3.63
C GLY A 63 5.82 0.68 -2.80
N LYS A 64 4.69 1.06 -3.42
CA LYS A 64 3.47 1.40 -2.68
C LYS A 64 2.17 1.22 -3.46
N TYR A 65 1.10 0.91 -2.73
CA TYR A 65 -0.28 0.99 -3.18
C TYR A 65 -0.86 2.33 -2.73
N ALA A 66 -1.41 3.13 -3.64
CA ALA A 66 -1.98 4.43 -3.31
C ALA A 66 -3.49 4.45 -3.54
N PHE A 67 -4.24 4.88 -2.53
CA PHE A 67 -5.68 5.01 -2.54
C PHE A 67 -6.10 6.46 -2.33
N ASP A 68 -7.09 6.89 -3.10
CA ASP A 68 -7.76 8.18 -2.93
C ASP A 68 -9.01 7.93 -2.06
N ILE A 69 -9.13 8.63 -0.94
CA ILE A 69 -10.29 8.48 -0.03
C ILE A 69 -11.34 9.51 -0.41
N LYS A 70 -12.60 9.07 -0.51
CA LYS A 70 -13.73 9.96 -0.73
C LYS A 70 -13.90 10.87 0.49
N ALA A 71 -13.57 12.16 0.31
CA ALA A 71 -13.81 13.17 1.32
C ALA A 71 -15.32 13.32 1.57
N THR A 72 -15.72 13.31 2.84
CA THR A 72 -17.05 13.69 3.33
C THR A 72 -16.85 14.59 4.53
N ASP A 73 -17.92 15.20 5.04
CA ASP A 73 -17.87 16.05 6.25
C ASP A 73 -17.37 15.28 7.49
N SER A 74 -17.39 13.95 7.45
CA SER A 74 -16.98 13.06 8.55
C SER A 74 -15.65 12.34 8.30
N THR A 75 -14.99 12.56 7.16
CA THR A 75 -13.75 11.86 6.82
C THR A 75 -12.54 12.72 7.15
N ASP A 76 -11.65 12.21 8.00
CA ASP A 76 -10.43 12.93 8.38
C ASP A 76 -9.28 12.75 7.38
N PHE A 77 -9.35 11.70 6.55
CA PHE A 77 -8.30 11.29 5.62
C PHE A 77 -8.70 11.50 4.16
N CYS A 78 -7.75 11.98 3.36
CA CYS A 78 -7.91 12.18 1.93
C CYS A 78 -7.16 11.11 1.11
N PHE A 79 -6.12 10.49 1.68
CA PHE A 79 -5.34 9.47 0.99
C PHE A 79 -4.89 8.37 1.96
N ALA A 80 -4.76 7.16 1.43
CA ALA A 80 -4.04 6.08 2.09
C ALA A 80 -2.91 5.57 1.18
N GLN A 81 -1.75 5.28 1.76
CA GLN A 81 -0.64 4.64 1.05
C GLN A 81 -0.14 3.44 1.84
N ILE A 82 -0.04 2.28 1.19
CA ILE A 82 0.50 1.06 1.78
C ILE A 82 1.86 0.82 1.15
N SER A 83 2.95 0.97 1.91
CA SER A 83 4.29 0.68 1.41
C SER A 83 4.60 -0.81 1.50
N TYR A 84 5.29 -1.32 0.50
CA TYR A 84 5.81 -2.67 0.50
C TYR A 84 7.30 -2.68 0.12
N ASN A 85 8.07 -3.53 0.77
CA ASN A 85 9.47 -3.79 0.46
C ASN A 85 9.71 -5.30 0.45
N GLN A 86 10.57 -5.78 -0.45
CA GLN A 86 10.97 -7.20 -0.50
C GLN A 86 9.77 -8.17 -0.40
N ASN A 87 8.66 -7.87 -1.09
CA ASN A 87 7.45 -8.69 -1.03
C ASN A 87 6.87 -8.81 0.40
N LYS A 88 6.79 -7.69 1.13
CA LYS A 88 6.14 -7.59 2.43
C LYS A 88 5.54 -6.20 2.62
N LEU A 89 4.32 -6.11 3.13
CA LEU A 89 3.75 -4.83 3.57
C LEU A 89 4.48 -4.34 4.83
N SER A 90 4.82 -3.05 4.85
CA SER A 90 5.69 -2.48 5.89
C SER A 90 5.02 -1.36 6.69
N TYR A 91 4.39 -0.41 6.01
CA TYR A 91 3.74 0.74 6.64
C TYR A 91 2.44 1.09 5.91
N LEU A 92 1.48 1.60 6.67
CA LEU A 92 0.27 2.25 6.21
C LEU A 92 0.34 3.72 6.60
N TYR A 93 0.29 4.58 5.60
CA TYR A 93 0.23 6.03 5.78
C TYR A 93 -1.19 6.49 5.52
N LEU A 94 -1.82 7.14 6.51
CA LEU A 94 -3.09 7.81 6.36
C LEU A 94 -2.84 9.32 6.35
N ILE A 95 -3.17 9.98 5.25
CA ILE A 95 -2.87 11.39 5.01
C ILE A 95 -4.16 12.18 5.21
N GLY A 96 -4.14 13.09 6.17
CA GLY A 96 -5.29 13.91 6.54
C GLY A 96 -5.63 14.95 5.49
N CYS A 97 -6.90 15.33 5.43
CA CYS A 97 -7.35 16.42 4.54
C CYS A 97 -6.88 17.81 5.00
N SER A 98 -6.60 18.00 6.30
CA SER A 98 -6.31 19.32 6.88
C SER A 98 -4.97 19.43 7.63
N SER A 99 -4.43 18.35 8.23
CA SER A 99 -3.07 18.35 8.82
C SER A 99 -2.64 17.02 9.45
N THR A 100 -3.58 16.14 9.83
CA THR A 100 -3.24 14.92 10.57
C THR A 100 -2.73 13.81 9.64
N ASN A 101 -1.44 13.54 9.68
CA ASN A 101 -0.85 12.37 9.01
C ASN A 101 -0.51 11.31 10.05
N LEU A 102 -0.89 10.06 9.77
CA LEU A 102 -0.56 8.91 10.58
C LEU A 102 0.40 8.01 9.81
N ASP A 103 1.49 7.66 10.48
CA ASP A 103 2.41 6.62 10.04
C ASP A 103 2.20 5.39 10.94
N LEU A 104 1.65 4.33 10.35
CA LEU A 104 1.24 3.13 11.05
C LEU A 104 2.12 1.97 10.60
N LYS A 105 2.90 1.38 11.50
CA LYS A 105 3.69 0.20 11.16
C LYS A 105 2.79 -1.02 11.08
N ILE A 106 2.87 -1.72 9.96
CA ILE A 106 2.19 -2.99 9.76
C ILE A 106 2.91 -4.08 10.54
N THR A 107 2.19 -4.74 11.44
CA THR A 107 2.69 -5.87 12.22
C THR A 107 2.31 -7.20 11.60
N ASP A 108 1.13 -7.26 10.99
CA ASP A 108 0.61 -8.45 10.33
C ASP A 108 -0.45 -8.07 9.28
N TYR A 109 -0.73 -8.95 8.33
CA TYR A 109 -1.78 -8.74 7.34
C TYR A 109 -2.25 -10.06 6.71
N ASP A 110 -3.52 -10.07 6.30
CA ASP A 110 -4.15 -11.16 5.56
C ASP A 110 -4.78 -10.62 4.27
N TYR A 111 -4.67 -11.38 3.19
CA TYR A 111 -5.34 -11.09 1.92
C TYR A 111 -6.18 -12.30 1.50
N ILE A 112 -7.50 -12.20 1.63
CA ILE A 112 -8.46 -13.29 1.44
C ILE A 112 -9.65 -12.75 0.65
N ASN A 113 -10.05 -13.44 -0.42
CA ASN A 113 -11.22 -13.08 -1.24
C ASN A 113 -11.21 -11.62 -1.74
N ASP A 114 -10.04 -11.12 -2.13
CA ASP A 114 -9.83 -9.72 -2.57
C ASP A 114 -9.94 -8.64 -1.48
N ASP A 115 -10.14 -9.05 -0.23
CA ASP A 115 -10.14 -8.17 0.93
C ASP A 115 -8.78 -8.20 1.62
N LEU A 116 -8.28 -7.02 2.01
CA LEU A 116 -7.01 -6.86 2.72
C LEU A 116 -7.25 -6.40 4.15
N THR A 117 -6.86 -7.22 5.11
CA THR A 117 -6.84 -6.88 6.54
C THR A 117 -5.41 -6.56 6.97
N ILE A 118 -5.19 -5.40 7.56
CA ILE A 118 -3.90 -4.93 8.07
C ILE A 118 -4.00 -4.73 9.58
N HIS A 119 -3.11 -5.38 10.33
CA HIS A 119 -2.89 -5.09 11.75
C HIS A 119 -1.70 -4.15 11.91
N TYR A 120 -1.83 -3.11 12.74
CA TYR A 120 -0.81 -2.09 12.88
C TYR A 120 -0.57 -1.64 14.33
N LYS A 121 0.56 -0.96 14.52
CA LYS A 121 0.89 -0.15 15.70
C LYS A 121 1.29 1.27 15.28
N ALA A 122 1.01 2.25 16.14
CA ALA A 122 1.46 3.62 15.93
C ALA A 122 3.00 3.69 15.88
N ASN A 123 3.53 4.61 15.07
CA ASN A 123 4.95 4.95 14.98
C ASN A 123 5.15 6.40 15.45
N PRO A 124 6.00 6.70 16.45
CA PRO A 124 6.93 5.82 17.17
C PRO A 124 6.26 4.91 18.24
N TYR A 125 6.87 3.75 18.52
CA TYR A 125 6.37 2.69 19.44
C TYR A 125 6.23 3.08 20.93
N SER A 126 6.43 4.35 21.27
CA SER A 126 6.19 4.83 22.64
C SER A 126 4.70 4.86 22.98
N ASP A 127 3.85 4.90 21.95
CA ASP A 127 2.41 4.78 22.11
C ASP A 127 1.98 3.31 21.91
N SER A 128 1.22 2.77 22.87
CA SER A 128 0.63 1.43 22.75
C SER A 128 -0.62 1.41 21.85
N THR A 129 -0.92 2.54 21.18
CA THR A 129 -1.94 2.62 20.13
C THR A 129 -1.70 1.57 19.05
N SER A 130 -2.74 0.79 18.78
CA SER A 130 -2.74 -0.28 17.78
C SER A 130 -4.11 -0.39 17.14
N GLY A 131 -4.23 -1.16 16.08
CA GLY A 131 -5.53 -1.33 15.46
C GLY A 131 -5.51 -2.19 14.23
N THR A 132 -6.62 -2.11 13.50
CA THR A 132 -6.85 -2.85 12.27
C THR A 132 -7.39 -1.90 11.21
N VAL A 133 -6.94 -2.07 9.98
CA VAL A 133 -7.52 -1.42 8.80
C VAL A 133 -7.91 -2.50 7.81
N ILE A 134 -9.17 -2.53 7.39
CA ILE A 134 -9.70 -3.52 6.46
C ILE A 134 -10.11 -2.80 5.18
N PHE A 135 -9.59 -3.25 4.04
CA PHE A 135 -9.99 -2.79 2.71
C PHE A 135 -10.83 -3.89 2.07
N ASN A 136 -12.15 -3.70 2.05
CA ASN A 136 -13.09 -4.62 1.44
C ASN A 136 -13.43 -4.18 0.01
N LEU A 137 -13.19 -5.02 -0.99
CA LEU A 137 -13.46 -4.67 -2.39
C LEU A 137 -14.97 -4.68 -2.65
N LEU A 138 -15.54 -3.56 -3.09
CA LEU A 138 -16.95 -3.45 -3.43
C LEU A 138 -17.23 -3.61 -4.92
N GLU A 139 -16.34 -3.06 -5.76
CA GLU A 139 -16.51 -2.97 -7.22
C GLU A 139 -15.13 -2.81 -7.87
N GLU A 140 -14.89 -3.47 -9.01
CA GLU A 140 -13.69 -3.33 -9.85
C GLU A 140 -13.87 -2.26 -10.94
#